data_AF-A0A7C1TH20-F1
#
_entry.id   AF-A0A7C1TH20-F1
#
_cell.length_a   1.000
_cell.length_b   1.000
_cell.length_c   1.000
_cell.angle_alpha   90.00
_cell.angle_beta   90.00
_cell.angle_gamma   90.00
#
_symmetry.space_group_name_H-M   'P 1'
#
loop_
_entity.id
_entity.type
_entity.pdbx_description
1 polymer ?
#
loop_
_entity_poly.entity_id
_entity_poly.type
_entity_poly.pdbx_seq_one_letter_code
_entity_poly.pdbx_strand_id
1 'polypeptide(L)'
;MSDLEMDAQTLSQALSRIADYVIEARSNAFTGSHNHEPDQLDADIDRFLKFIDLVHKGEEYPTQITDSTPQTDRDLMANMGLQLIHTLSHWAIHLQLEKAVGELEELTLCVALWCARQQCQLGTLTPLVDAVSDYANRQSESETMSELTSVVGEIIDAIEPDIKADRDKSDPHRPWRLLNVNYGIIATRSLEPAIMEQAYENIIQRFPEDAAEFFREGMEQMQIIDYPEHVRTVMEKYYHATHNPTLH
;
A
#
# COMPACT_ATOMS: atom_id res chain seq x y z
N MET A 1 -16.93 -7.41 -7.27
CA MET A 1 -15.73 -7.86 -6.54
C MET A 1 -14.62 -7.04 -7.14
N SER A 2 -13.90 -6.29 -6.31
CA SER A 2 -12.81 -5.45 -6.80
C SER A 2 -11.70 -6.34 -7.36
N ASP A 3 -11.01 -5.93 -8.42
CA ASP A 3 -9.89 -6.67 -8.99
C ASP A 3 -8.75 -6.86 -7.96
N LEU A 4 -8.71 -6.01 -6.92
CA LEU A 4 -7.77 -6.08 -5.81
C LEU A 4 -8.14 -7.12 -4.73
N GLU A 5 -9.33 -7.73 -4.80
CA GLU A 5 -9.75 -8.77 -3.88
C GLU A 5 -9.39 -10.16 -4.42
N MET A 6 -8.28 -10.70 -3.92
CA MET A 6 -7.84 -12.06 -4.24
C MET A 6 -8.04 -13.00 -3.05
N ASP A 7 -8.58 -14.19 -3.31
CA ASP A 7 -8.49 -15.28 -2.35
C ASP A 7 -7.03 -15.80 -2.25
N ALA A 8 -6.74 -16.54 -1.18
CA ALA A 8 -5.39 -17.02 -0.89
C ALA A 8 -4.79 -17.90 -2.01
N GLN A 9 -5.60 -18.73 -2.66
CA GLN A 9 -5.14 -19.61 -3.74
C GLN A 9 -4.77 -18.79 -4.97
N THR A 10 -5.65 -17.87 -5.37
CA THR A 10 -5.42 -16.96 -6.50
C THR A 10 -4.19 -16.08 -6.25
N LEU A 11 -4.04 -15.54 -5.04
CA LEU A 11 -2.90 -14.74 -4.62
C LEU A 11 -1.58 -15.52 -4.70
N SER A 12 -1.55 -16.73 -4.14
CA SER A 12 -0.37 -17.61 -4.17
C SER A 12 0.04 -18.00 -5.60
N GLN A 13 -0.94 -18.34 -6.45
CA GLN A 13 -0.69 -18.68 -7.85
C GLN A 13 -0.14 -17.50 -8.65
N ALA A 14 -0.72 -16.31 -8.45
CA ALA A 14 -0.29 -15.11 -9.15
C ALA A 14 1.13 -14.70 -8.74
N LEU A 15 1.44 -14.74 -7.42
CA LEU A 15 2.77 -14.45 -6.91
C LEU A 15 3.82 -15.47 -7.40
N SER A 16 3.52 -16.77 -7.35
CA SER A 16 4.44 -17.80 -7.84
C SER A 16 4.73 -17.61 -9.33
N ARG A 17 3.70 -17.41 -10.15
CA ARG A 17 3.84 -17.22 -11.60
C ARG A 17 4.76 -16.04 -11.93
N ILE A 18 4.58 -14.91 -11.26
CA ILE A 18 5.35 -13.71 -11.56
C ILE A 18 6.78 -13.78 -11.01
N ALA A 19 6.95 -14.39 -9.83
CA ALA A 19 8.26 -14.62 -9.24
C ALA A 19 9.10 -15.51 -10.17
N ASP A 20 8.54 -16.63 -10.64
CA ASP A 20 9.20 -17.54 -11.58
C ASP A 20 9.65 -16.81 -12.85
N TYR A 21 8.77 -15.99 -13.42
CA TYR A 21 9.07 -15.22 -14.62
C TYR A 21 10.24 -14.23 -14.42
N VAL A 22 10.22 -13.47 -13.31
CA VAL A 22 11.29 -12.50 -12.99
C VAL A 22 12.60 -13.20 -12.66
N ILE A 23 12.56 -14.32 -11.92
CA ILE A 23 13.75 -15.10 -11.57
C ILE A 23 14.38 -15.73 -12.81
N GLU A 24 13.58 -16.29 -13.72
CA GLU A 24 14.05 -16.85 -14.98
C GLU A 24 14.71 -15.75 -15.85
N ALA A 25 14.04 -14.61 -16.01
CA ALA A 25 14.57 -13.47 -16.76
C ALA A 25 15.90 -12.96 -16.18
N ARG A 26 15.99 -12.84 -14.85
CA ARG A 26 17.22 -12.46 -14.15
C ARG A 26 18.32 -13.48 -14.42
N SER A 27 18.02 -14.77 -14.28
CA SER A 27 18.99 -15.85 -14.48
C SER A 27 19.58 -15.84 -15.88
N ASN A 28 18.74 -15.62 -16.89
CA ASN A 28 19.14 -15.51 -18.30
C ASN A 28 20.00 -14.26 -18.57
N ALA A 29 19.72 -13.14 -17.90
CA ALA A 29 20.47 -11.89 -18.09
C ALA A 29 21.90 -11.93 -17.52
N PHE A 30 22.17 -12.76 -16.50
CA PHE A 30 23.44 -12.79 -15.78
C PHE A 30 24.23 -14.10 -15.96
N THR A 31 23.92 -14.91 -16.98
CA THR A 31 24.67 -16.13 -17.30
C THR A 31 26.16 -15.82 -17.51
N GLY A 32 27.01 -16.18 -16.54
CA GLY A 32 28.48 -16.03 -16.62
C GLY A 32 29.16 -15.29 -15.48
N SER A 33 28.41 -14.64 -14.57
CA SER A 33 29.00 -14.05 -13.36
C SER A 33 28.94 -15.07 -12.22
N HIS A 34 30.08 -15.65 -11.84
CA HIS A 34 30.23 -16.44 -10.61
C HIS A 34 30.17 -15.54 -9.38
N ASN A 35 29.01 -14.92 -9.13
CA ASN A 35 28.63 -14.50 -7.80
C ASN A 35 27.44 -15.37 -7.39
N HIS A 36 27.68 -16.29 -6.46
CA HIS A 36 26.61 -16.97 -5.74
C HIS A 36 25.76 -15.92 -5.01
N GLU A 37 24.51 -15.73 -5.43
CA GLU A 37 23.31 -15.89 -4.60
C GLU A 37 22.07 -15.37 -5.35
N PRO A 38 20.99 -16.18 -5.32
CA PRO A 38 19.77 -15.68 -4.70
C PRO A 38 19.04 -16.74 -3.85
N ASP A 39 19.77 -17.67 -3.21
CA ASP A 39 19.17 -18.72 -2.36
C ASP A 39 18.21 -18.14 -1.30
N GLN A 40 18.48 -16.93 -0.82
CA GLN A 40 17.65 -16.25 0.17
C GLN A 40 16.32 -15.74 -0.41
N LEU A 41 16.28 -15.22 -1.64
CA LEU A 41 15.04 -14.74 -2.26
C LEU A 41 14.09 -15.91 -2.54
N ASP A 42 14.62 -16.98 -3.11
CA ASP A 42 13.84 -18.19 -3.42
C ASP A 42 13.32 -18.82 -2.11
N ALA A 43 14.15 -18.89 -1.07
CA ALA A 43 13.73 -19.34 0.25
C ALA A 43 12.65 -18.44 0.88
N ASP A 44 12.71 -17.12 0.70
CA ASP A 44 11.71 -16.20 1.24
C ASP A 44 10.39 -16.27 0.46
N ILE A 45 10.43 -16.53 -0.86
CA ILE A 45 9.25 -16.88 -1.66
C ILE A 45 8.60 -18.13 -1.12
N ASP A 46 9.35 -19.21 -0.96
CA ASP A 46 8.83 -20.47 -0.45
C ASP A 46 8.22 -20.32 0.96
N ARG A 47 8.88 -19.57 1.85
CA ARG A 47 8.36 -19.26 3.18
C ARG A 47 7.05 -18.48 3.12
N PHE A 48 6.95 -17.47 2.27
CA PHE A 48 5.74 -16.67 2.16
C PHE A 48 4.57 -17.44 1.55
N LEU A 49 4.82 -18.24 0.49
CA LEU A 49 3.80 -19.08 -0.12
C LEU A 49 3.29 -20.14 0.88
N LYS A 50 4.20 -20.73 1.66
CA LYS A 50 3.82 -21.65 2.75
C LYS A 50 2.98 -20.96 3.83
N PHE A 51 3.28 -19.70 4.15
CA PHE A 51 2.46 -18.91 5.07
C PHE A 51 1.03 -18.72 4.55
N ILE A 52 0.87 -18.33 3.28
CA ILE A 52 -0.45 -18.19 2.65
C ILE A 52 -1.23 -19.51 2.70
N ASP A 53 -0.59 -20.63 2.36
CA ASP A 53 -1.21 -21.97 2.36
C ASP A 53 -1.66 -22.42 3.76
N LEU A 54 -0.83 -22.24 4.78
CA LEU A 54 -1.17 -22.59 6.16
C LEU A 54 -2.35 -21.76 6.68
N VAL A 55 -2.30 -20.43 6.48
CA VAL A 55 -3.41 -19.54 6.89
C VAL A 55 -4.69 -19.89 6.14
N HIS A 56 -4.62 -20.21 4.85
CA HIS A 56 -5.77 -20.62 4.06
C HIS A 56 -6.42 -21.91 4.59
N LYS A 57 -5.61 -22.86 5.06
CA LYS A 57 -6.07 -24.12 5.67
C LYS A 57 -6.61 -23.94 7.10
N GLY A 58 -6.55 -22.73 7.65
CA GLY A 58 -6.92 -22.44 9.04
C GLY A 58 -5.90 -22.98 10.04
N GLU A 59 -4.68 -23.24 9.61
CA GLU A 59 -3.58 -23.71 10.46
C GLU A 59 -2.76 -22.52 10.98
N GLU A 60 -2.22 -22.65 12.20
CA GLU A 60 -1.32 -21.66 12.75
C GLU A 60 0.04 -21.73 12.05
N TYR A 61 0.56 -20.58 11.62
CA TYR A 61 1.96 -20.50 11.20
C TYR A 61 2.86 -20.64 12.43
N PRO A 62 3.92 -21.46 12.39
CA PRO A 62 4.80 -21.69 13.56
C PRO A 62 5.29 -20.36 14.13
N THR A 63 5.40 -20.24 15.45
CA THR A 63 5.95 -19.05 16.12
C THR A 63 7.45 -19.23 16.40
N GLN A 64 8.27 -18.28 15.99
CA GLN A 64 9.66 -18.16 16.43
C GLN A 64 9.70 -17.42 17.77
N ILE A 65 10.00 -18.15 18.84
CA ILE A 65 10.20 -17.54 20.16
C ILE A 65 11.54 -16.80 20.13
N THR A 66 11.49 -15.47 20.13
CA THR A 66 12.65 -14.62 20.47
C THR A 66 12.34 -13.80 21.72
N ASP A 67 13.34 -13.53 22.56
CA ASP A 67 13.22 -12.96 23.91
C ASP A 67 12.70 -11.49 23.97
N SER A 68 12.33 -10.90 22.84
CA SER A 68 11.96 -9.48 22.73
C SER A 68 10.66 -9.32 21.96
N THR A 69 9.57 -9.03 22.71
CA THR A 69 8.18 -8.81 22.24
C THR A 69 7.57 -9.99 21.46
N PRO A 70 6.29 -10.34 21.68
CA PRO A 70 5.61 -11.29 20.80
C PRO A 70 5.36 -10.61 19.45
N GLN A 71 6.36 -10.57 18.58
CA GLN A 71 6.16 -10.34 17.16
C GLN A 71 5.54 -11.64 16.63
N THR A 72 4.26 -11.60 16.28
CA THR A 72 3.60 -12.79 15.73
C THR A 72 4.31 -13.12 14.42
N ASP A 73 4.71 -14.36 14.17
CA ASP A 73 5.36 -14.75 12.90
C ASP A 73 4.54 -14.32 11.67
N ARG A 74 3.22 -14.16 11.82
CA ARG A 74 2.33 -13.65 10.77
C ARG A 74 2.67 -12.20 10.36
N ASP A 75 3.00 -11.32 11.30
CA ASP A 75 3.40 -9.93 11.02
C ASP A 75 4.76 -9.91 10.31
N LEU A 76 5.68 -10.77 10.76
CA LEU A 76 6.96 -10.98 10.08
C LEU A 76 6.74 -11.47 8.64
N MET A 77 5.87 -12.46 8.42
CA MET A 77 5.57 -12.98 7.10
C MET A 77 4.88 -11.93 6.20
N ALA A 78 3.95 -11.14 6.75
CA ALA A 78 3.31 -10.06 5.99
C ALA A 78 4.33 -9.02 5.52
N ASN A 79 5.22 -8.58 6.41
CA ASN A 79 6.29 -7.65 6.08
C ASN A 79 7.30 -8.25 5.07
N MET A 80 7.68 -9.51 5.26
CA MET A 80 8.55 -10.25 4.34
C MET A 80 7.92 -10.35 2.94
N GLY A 81 6.63 -10.66 2.85
CA GLY A 81 5.91 -10.71 1.58
C GLY A 81 5.94 -9.39 0.81
N LEU A 82 5.73 -8.26 1.50
CA LEU A 82 5.82 -6.93 0.89
C LEU A 82 7.26 -6.59 0.44
N GLN A 83 8.27 -6.92 1.25
CA GLN A 83 9.68 -6.70 0.88
C GLN A 83 10.11 -7.56 -0.32
N LEU A 84 9.60 -8.78 -0.40
CA LEU A 84 9.85 -9.70 -1.50
C LEU A 84 9.27 -9.18 -2.80
N ILE A 85 8.01 -8.74 -2.80
CA ILE A 85 7.37 -8.17 -3.99
C ILE A 85 8.12 -6.92 -4.43
N HIS A 86 8.51 -6.05 -3.49
CA HIS A 86 9.33 -4.88 -3.80
C HIS A 86 10.67 -5.25 -4.44
N THR A 87 11.32 -6.29 -3.94
CA THR A 87 12.57 -6.82 -4.52
C THR A 87 12.34 -7.34 -5.95
N LEU A 88 11.26 -8.09 -6.18
CA LEU A 88 10.88 -8.56 -7.52
C LEU A 88 10.59 -7.37 -8.45
N SER A 89 9.92 -6.32 -7.96
CA SER A 89 9.61 -5.12 -8.75
C SER A 89 10.89 -4.40 -9.19
N HIS A 90 11.86 -4.25 -8.29
CA HIS A 90 13.17 -3.70 -8.62
C HIS A 90 13.88 -4.49 -9.73
N TRP A 91 13.84 -5.83 -9.66
CA TRP A 91 14.39 -6.66 -10.73
C TRP A 91 13.62 -6.52 -12.04
N ALA A 92 12.29 -6.52 -11.99
CA ALA A 92 11.44 -6.34 -13.15
C ALA A 92 11.71 -5.00 -13.86
N ILE A 93 11.87 -3.90 -13.10
CA ILE A 93 12.25 -2.59 -13.63
C ILE A 93 13.63 -2.63 -14.29
N HIS A 94 14.63 -3.17 -13.59
CA HIS A 94 16.00 -3.26 -14.12
C HIS A 94 16.08 -4.08 -15.41
N LEU A 95 15.27 -5.14 -15.51
CA LEU A 95 15.17 -6.02 -16.67
C LEU A 95 14.18 -5.53 -17.73
N GLN A 96 13.54 -4.37 -17.51
CA GLN A 96 12.55 -3.75 -18.42
C GLN A 96 11.33 -4.66 -18.70
N LEU A 97 10.88 -5.40 -17.70
CA LEU A 97 9.73 -6.29 -17.77
C LEU A 97 8.45 -5.51 -17.42
N GLU A 98 8.04 -4.57 -18.28
CA GLU A 98 6.93 -3.63 -18.01
C GLU A 98 5.63 -4.31 -17.55
N LYS A 99 5.27 -5.44 -18.18
CA LYS A 99 4.09 -6.22 -17.78
C LYS A 99 4.22 -6.74 -16.35
N ALA A 100 5.39 -7.26 -15.98
CA ALA A 100 5.63 -7.79 -14.65
C ALA A 100 5.64 -6.68 -13.58
N VAL A 101 6.13 -5.50 -13.93
CA VAL A 101 6.08 -4.32 -13.04
C VAL A 101 4.62 -4.01 -12.68
N GLY A 102 3.73 -3.87 -13.67
CA GLY A 102 2.32 -3.60 -13.42
C GLY A 102 1.62 -4.71 -12.61
N GLU A 103 1.89 -5.98 -12.92
CA GLU A 103 1.33 -7.12 -12.19
C GLU A 103 1.85 -7.18 -10.73
N LEU A 104 3.11 -6.85 -10.46
CA LEU A 104 3.69 -6.83 -9.10
C LEU A 104 3.15 -5.68 -8.24
N GLU A 105 2.90 -4.52 -8.85
CA GLU A 105 2.27 -3.39 -8.15
C GLU A 105 0.85 -3.72 -7.72
N GLU A 106 0.05 -4.33 -8.60
CA GLU A 106 -1.29 -4.81 -8.25
C GLU A 106 -1.22 -5.87 -7.13
N LEU A 107 -0.31 -6.85 -7.26
CA LEU A 107 -0.08 -7.85 -6.23
C LEU A 107 0.35 -7.26 -4.88
N THR A 108 1.07 -6.13 -4.88
CA THR A 108 1.44 -5.44 -3.64
C THR A 108 0.20 -5.02 -2.86
N LEU A 109 -0.80 -4.45 -3.54
CA LEU A 109 -2.07 -4.04 -2.93
C LEU A 109 -2.90 -5.26 -2.49
N CYS A 110 -2.98 -6.30 -3.34
CA CYS A 110 -3.71 -7.54 -3.01
C CYS A 110 -3.12 -8.25 -1.80
N VAL A 111 -1.78 -8.37 -1.72
CA VAL A 111 -1.09 -8.97 -0.57
C VAL A 111 -1.32 -8.14 0.69
N ALA A 112 -1.19 -6.81 0.61
CA ALA A 112 -1.41 -5.94 1.75
C ALA A 112 -2.84 -6.06 2.30
N LEU A 113 -3.84 -6.03 1.41
CA LEU A 113 -5.25 -6.20 1.78
C LEU A 113 -5.52 -7.58 2.39
N TRP A 114 -4.99 -8.64 1.78
CA TRP A 114 -5.13 -9.99 2.33
C TRP A 114 -4.53 -10.09 3.73
N CYS A 115 -3.29 -9.60 3.92
CA CYS A 115 -2.62 -9.56 5.22
C CYS A 115 -3.42 -8.76 6.27
N ALA A 116 -3.97 -7.61 5.90
CA ALA A 116 -4.82 -6.80 6.76
C ALA A 116 -6.05 -7.59 7.24
N ARG A 117 -6.74 -8.28 6.33
CA ARG A 117 -7.89 -9.15 6.64
C ARG A 117 -7.52 -10.39 7.46
N GLN A 118 -6.26 -10.80 7.40
CA GLN A 118 -5.68 -11.84 8.25
C GLN A 118 -5.23 -11.34 9.64
N GLN A 119 -5.52 -10.06 9.97
CA GLN A 119 -5.12 -9.40 11.22
C GLN A 119 -3.60 -9.32 11.41
N CYS A 120 -2.84 -9.31 10.32
CA CYS A 120 -1.40 -9.04 10.37
C CYS A 120 -1.16 -7.54 10.49
N GLN A 121 -0.11 -7.16 11.19
CA GLN A 121 0.37 -5.79 11.26
C GLN A 121 1.39 -5.51 10.15
N LEU A 122 1.23 -4.37 9.49
CA LEU A 122 2.06 -3.95 8.36
C LEU A 122 3.06 -2.87 8.81
N GLY A 123 4.34 -3.18 8.71
CA GLY A 123 5.46 -2.30 9.06
C GLY A 123 6.26 -1.78 7.86
N THR A 124 6.10 -2.41 6.69
CA THR A 124 6.83 -2.09 5.45
C THR A 124 5.93 -1.26 4.54
N LEU A 125 6.11 0.06 4.54
CA LEU A 125 5.18 0.99 3.89
C LEU A 125 5.64 1.49 2.51
N THR A 126 6.95 1.57 2.24
CA THR A 126 7.47 2.08 0.96
C THR A 126 6.84 1.39 -0.26
N PRO A 127 6.76 0.05 -0.32
CA PRO A 127 6.14 -0.64 -1.46
C PRO A 127 4.65 -0.29 -1.60
N LEU A 128 3.95 -0.02 -0.49
CA LEU A 128 2.55 0.36 -0.49
C LEU A 128 2.35 1.77 -1.04
N VAL A 129 3.20 2.72 -0.64
CA VAL A 129 3.16 4.10 -1.14
C VAL A 129 3.36 4.12 -2.65
N ASP A 130 4.37 3.40 -3.14
CA ASP A 130 4.69 3.30 -4.56
C ASP A 130 3.52 2.65 -5.33
N ALA A 131 3.07 1.47 -4.88
CA ALA A 131 1.98 0.75 -5.52
C ALA A 131 0.67 1.54 -5.57
N VAL A 132 0.29 2.26 -4.49
CA VAL A 132 -0.90 3.12 -4.49
C VAL A 132 -0.76 4.26 -5.50
N SER A 133 0.42 4.90 -5.55
CA SER A 133 0.68 6.01 -6.46
C SER A 133 0.59 5.55 -7.91
N ASP A 134 1.31 4.50 -8.24
CA ASP A 134 1.45 3.99 -9.61
C ASP A 134 0.14 3.37 -10.11
N TYR A 135 -0.53 2.58 -9.26
CA TYR A 135 -1.85 2.05 -9.58
C TYR A 135 -2.83 3.19 -9.82
N ALA A 136 -2.94 4.17 -8.90
CA ALA A 136 -3.86 5.29 -9.06
C ALA A 136 -3.57 6.11 -10.32
N ASN A 137 -2.31 6.36 -10.66
CA ASN A 137 -1.91 7.16 -11.82
C ASN A 137 -2.30 6.51 -13.17
N ARG A 138 -2.45 5.17 -13.21
CA ARG A 138 -2.92 4.47 -14.41
C ARG A 138 -4.43 4.43 -14.56
N GLN A 139 -5.19 4.66 -13.49
CA GLN A 139 -6.65 4.64 -13.55
C GLN A 139 -7.22 6.01 -13.93
N SER A 140 -8.28 5.98 -14.73
CA SER A 140 -9.05 7.19 -15.08
C SER A 140 -10.48 7.16 -14.52
N GLU A 141 -10.96 5.99 -14.09
CA GLU A 141 -12.34 5.79 -13.67
C GLU A 141 -12.51 6.13 -12.19
N SER A 142 -13.53 6.94 -11.88
CA SER A 142 -13.84 7.39 -10.52
C SER A 142 -14.33 6.25 -9.62
N GLU A 143 -15.00 5.25 -10.19
CA GLU A 143 -15.42 4.03 -9.49
C GLU A 143 -14.20 3.25 -9.00
N THR A 144 -13.18 3.04 -9.83
CA THR A 144 -11.92 2.40 -9.42
C THR A 144 -11.21 3.19 -8.31
N MET A 145 -11.27 4.53 -8.33
CA MET A 145 -10.72 5.35 -7.24
C MET A 145 -11.50 5.21 -5.94
N SER A 146 -12.82 5.01 -6.01
CA SER A 146 -13.66 4.70 -4.85
C SER A 146 -13.25 3.38 -4.21
N GLU A 147 -13.10 2.33 -5.02
CA GLU A 147 -12.67 1.01 -4.56
C GLU A 147 -11.26 1.06 -3.97
N LEU A 148 -10.31 1.68 -4.67
CA LEU A 148 -8.95 1.85 -4.19
C LEU A 148 -8.90 2.60 -2.86
N THR A 149 -9.74 3.62 -2.68
CA THR A 149 -9.84 4.35 -1.41
C THR A 149 -10.28 3.41 -0.28
N SER A 150 -11.28 2.56 -0.52
CA SER A 150 -11.72 1.57 0.48
C SER A 150 -10.59 0.59 0.84
N VAL A 151 -9.92 0.04 -0.17
CA VAL A 151 -8.80 -0.90 0.00
C VAL A 151 -7.65 -0.27 0.79
N VAL A 152 -7.25 0.95 0.43
CA VAL A 152 -6.17 1.67 1.13
C VAL A 152 -6.59 2.04 2.56
N GLY A 153 -7.88 2.32 2.80
CA GLY A 153 -8.42 2.50 4.15
C GLY A 153 -8.20 1.26 5.03
N GLU A 154 -8.57 0.07 4.54
CA GLU A 154 -8.35 -1.21 5.26
C GLU A 154 -6.85 -1.46 5.51
N ILE A 155 -5.99 -1.19 4.53
CA ILE A 155 -4.52 -1.34 4.66
C ILE A 155 -3.97 -0.38 5.72
N ILE A 156 -4.42 0.89 5.72
CA ILE A 156 -4.02 1.88 6.72
C ILE A 156 -4.40 1.40 8.13
N ASP A 157 -5.58 0.81 8.29
CA ASP A 157 -6.03 0.29 9.58
C ASP A 157 -5.18 -0.89 10.08
N ALA A 158 -4.52 -1.64 9.18
CA ALA A 158 -3.58 -2.70 9.54
C ALA A 158 -2.13 -2.24 9.79
N ILE A 159 -1.79 -0.97 9.55
CA ILE A 159 -0.43 -0.46 9.83
C ILE A 159 -0.09 -0.56 11.32
N GLU A 160 1.17 -0.92 11.62
CA GLU A 160 1.70 -1.04 12.97
C GLU A 160 1.44 0.23 13.83
N PRO A 161 1.02 0.09 15.11
CA PRO A 161 0.70 1.23 15.96
C PRO A 161 1.85 2.23 16.16
N ASP A 162 3.09 1.74 16.23
CA ASP A 162 4.27 2.59 16.41
C ASP A 162 4.55 3.48 15.19
N ILE A 163 4.20 3.02 13.99
CA ILE A 163 4.27 3.83 12.76
C ILE A 163 3.15 4.88 12.77
N LYS A 164 1.92 4.47 13.10
CA LYS A 164 0.76 5.37 13.20
C LYS A 164 0.95 6.49 14.22
N ALA A 165 1.72 6.24 15.28
CA ALA A 165 2.02 7.24 16.30
C ALA A 165 2.80 8.45 15.77
N ASP A 166 3.42 8.34 14.57
CA ASP A 166 4.12 9.41 13.87
C ASP A 166 4.99 10.30 14.76
N ARG A 167 5.78 9.67 15.63
CA ARG A 167 6.54 10.38 16.68
C ARG A 167 7.63 11.30 16.12
N ASP A 168 8.20 10.94 14.97
CA ASP A 168 9.18 11.76 14.26
C ASP A 168 8.51 12.54 13.13
N LYS A 169 8.24 13.82 13.39
CA LYS A 169 7.58 14.73 12.45
C LYS A 169 8.58 15.56 11.62
N SER A 170 9.87 15.26 11.68
CA SER A 170 10.91 16.10 11.06
C SER A 170 10.96 15.97 9.54
N ASP A 171 10.51 14.84 8.98
CA ASP A 171 10.48 14.58 7.55
C ASP A 171 9.04 14.35 7.05
N PRO A 172 8.49 15.25 6.21
CA PRO A 172 7.17 15.08 5.62
C PRO A 172 7.10 13.95 4.58
N HIS A 173 8.24 13.46 4.07
CA HIS A 173 8.31 12.40 3.06
C HIS A 173 8.35 10.98 3.65
N ARG A 174 8.12 10.83 4.96
CA ARG A 174 8.04 9.51 5.56
C ARG A 174 6.90 8.71 4.93
N PRO A 175 7.09 7.39 4.66
CA PRO A 175 6.09 6.58 3.96
C PRO A 175 4.68 6.62 4.58
N TRP A 176 4.58 6.69 5.90
CA TRP A 176 3.29 6.84 6.60
C TRP A 176 2.53 8.12 6.19
N ARG A 177 3.23 9.24 6.10
CA ARG A 177 2.66 10.53 5.70
C ARG A 177 2.27 10.51 4.23
N LEU A 178 3.16 10.03 3.36
CA LEU A 178 2.90 9.91 1.92
C LEU A 178 1.70 9.00 1.63
N LEU A 179 1.56 7.87 2.33
CA LEU A 179 0.41 6.97 2.15
C LEU A 179 -0.91 7.66 2.48
N ASN A 180 -0.95 8.49 3.52
CA ASN A 180 -2.16 9.23 3.89
C ASN A 180 -2.45 10.41 2.95
N VAL A 181 -1.42 11.05 2.41
CA VAL A 181 -1.58 12.05 1.33
C VAL A 181 -2.19 11.38 0.10
N ASN A 182 -1.64 10.24 -0.32
CA ASN A 182 -2.16 9.46 -1.43
C ASN A 182 -3.60 9.03 -1.18
N TYR A 183 -3.93 8.58 0.03
CA TYR A 183 -5.29 8.23 0.44
C TYR A 183 -6.28 9.40 0.27
N GLY A 184 -5.91 10.62 0.66
CA GLY A 184 -6.73 11.81 0.41
C GLY A 184 -6.87 12.16 -1.07
N ILE A 185 -5.81 12.00 -1.85
CA ILE A 185 -5.82 12.27 -3.30
C ILE A 185 -6.73 11.28 -4.04
N ILE A 186 -6.61 9.97 -3.78
CA ILE A 186 -7.48 8.96 -4.41
C ILE A 186 -8.94 9.13 -3.98
N ALA A 187 -9.19 9.51 -2.72
CA ALA A 187 -10.53 9.84 -2.25
C ALA A 187 -11.11 11.04 -3.01
N THR A 188 -10.30 12.05 -3.30
CA THR A 188 -10.72 13.21 -4.10
C THR A 188 -11.02 12.80 -5.55
N ARG A 189 -10.20 11.92 -6.14
CA ARG A 189 -10.37 11.41 -7.51
C ARG A 189 -11.54 10.44 -7.65
N SER A 190 -12.10 9.93 -6.55
CA SER A 190 -13.35 9.17 -6.56
C SER A 190 -14.56 10.00 -6.96
N LEU A 191 -14.48 11.34 -6.83
CA LEU A 191 -15.59 12.28 -7.04
C LEU A 191 -16.81 12.02 -6.14
N GLU A 192 -16.67 11.20 -5.11
CA GLU A 192 -17.75 10.82 -4.19
C GLU A 192 -17.61 11.56 -2.85
N PRO A 193 -18.50 12.52 -2.53
CA PRO A 193 -18.42 13.34 -1.32
C PRO A 193 -18.26 12.52 -0.04
N ALA A 194 -19.03 11.45 0.13
CA ALA A 194 -18.97 10.65 1.36
C ALA A 194 -17.60 9.99 1.57
N ILE A 195 -16.96 9.53 0.48
CA ILE A 195 -15.62 8.93 0.53
C ILE A 195 -14.58 10.00 0.84
N MET A 196 -14.68 11.16 0.21
CA MET A 196 -13.82 12.31 0.47
C MET A 196 -13.89 12.74 1.94
N GLU A 197 -15.10 12.94 2.47
CA GLU A 197 -15.31 13.38 3.85
C GLU A 197 -14.68 12.40 4.84
N GLN A 198 -14.93 11.09 4.67
CA GLN A 198 -14.33 10.07 5.52
C GLN A 198 -12.80 10.09 5.47
N ALA A 199 -12.20 10.27 4.29
CA ALA A 199 -10.76 10.33 4.14
C ALA A 199 -10.16 11.60 4.77
N TYR A 200 -10.83 12.73 4.60
CA TYR A 200 -10.40 14.03 5.12
C TYR A 200 -10.49 14.10 6.64
N GLU A 201 -11.55 13.55 7.24
CA GLU A 201 -11.66 13.39 8.71
C GLU A 201 -10.51 12.55 9.26
N ASN A 202 -10.17 11.45 8.59
CA ASN A 202 -9.04 10.61 8.95
C ASN A 202 -7.70 11.36 8.86
N ILE A 203 -7.50 12.18 7.83
CA ILE A 203 -6.29 13.02 7.70
C ILE A 203 -6.21 14.04 8.83
N ILE A 204 -7.30 14.75 9.16
CA ILE A 204 -7.33 15.71 10.27
C ILE A 204 -7.03 15.02 11.60
N GLN A 205 -7.60 13.84 11.84
CA GLN A 205 -7.37 13.09 13.07
C GLN A 205 -5.91 12.64 13.20
N ARG A 206 -5.29 12.19 12.11
CA ARG A 206 -3.92 11.63 12.11
C ARG A 206 -2.85 12.73 12.07
N PHE A 207 -3.09 13.83 11.35
CA PHE A 207 -2.13 14.90 11.11
C PHE A 207 -2.74 16.29 11.33
N PRO A 208 -3.21 16.62 12.55
CA PRO A 208 -3.91 17.87 12.81
C PRO A 208 -3.08 19.12 12.50
N GLU A 209 -1.76 19.05 12.69
CA GLU A 209 -0.82 20.15 12.43
C GLU A 209 -0.56 20.37 10.93
N ASP A 210 -0.62 19.30 10.13
CA ASP A 210 -0.29 19.32 8.70
C ASP A 210 -1.56 19.38 7.81
N ALA A 211 -2.74 19.12 8.36
CA ALA A 211 -3.99 19.05 7.62
C ALA A 211 -4.33 20.35 6.88
N ALA A 212 -4.02 21.52 7.47
CA ALA A 212 -4.23 22.80 6.81
C ALA A 212 -3.47 22.88 5.48
N GLU A 213 -2.21 22.45 5.46
CA GLU A 213 -1.40 22.49 4.24
C GLU A 213 -1.95 21.56 3.15
N PHE A 214 -2.37 20.35 3.52
CA PHE A 214 -3.01 19.40 2.60
C PHE A 214 -4.23 20.02 1.88
N PHE A 215 -5.15 20.66 2.63
CA PHE A 215 -6.32 21.29 2.02
C PHE A 215 -6.00 22.55 1.24
N ARG A 216 -4.95 23.30 1.63
CA ARG A 216 -4.46 24.45 0.87
C ARG A 216 -4.00 24.02 -0.52
N GLU A 217 -3.15 23.00 -0.59
CA GLU A 217 -2.69 22.41 -1.86
C GLU A 217 -3.87 21.84 -2.66
N GLY A 218 -4.81 21.15 -2.00
CA GLY A 218 -6.03 20.66 -2.63
C GLY A 218 -6.84 21.75 -3.32
N MET A 219 -7.02 22.92 -2.67
CA MET A 219 -7.69 24.08 -3.27
C MET A 219 -6.95 24.67 -4.46
N GLU A 220 -5.61 24.65 -4.46
CA GLU A 220 -4.81 25.07 -5.61
C GLU A 220 -5.02 24.12 -6.80
N GLN A 221 -5.04 22.80 -6.55
CA GLN A 221 -5.33 21.81 -7.58
C GLN A 221 -6.75 21.96 -8.15
N MET A 222 -7.74 22.28 -7.31
CA MET A 222 -9.12 22.56 -7.77
C MET A 222 -9.21 23.77 -8.71
N GLN A 223 -8.27 24.72 -8.66
CA GLN A 223 -8.26 25.86 -9.59
C GLN A 223 -7.64 25.51 -10.94
N ILE A 224 -6.79 24.48 -10.96
CA ILE A 224 -6.08 24.01 -12.16
C ILE A 224 -6.91 22.96 -12.91
N ILE A 225 -7.60 22.10 -12.16
CA ILE A 225 -8.37 20.96 -12.66
C ILE A 225 -9.87 21.27 -12.56
N ASP A 226 -10.63 21.03 -13.63
CA ASP A 226 -12.08 21.27 -13.71
C ASP A 226 -12.89 20.19 -12.96
N TYR A 227 -12.72 20.13 -11.64
CA TYR A 227 -13.49 19.22 -10.78
C TYR A 227 -14.97 19.65 -10.67
N PRO A 228 -15.91 18.69 -10.61
CA PRO A 228 -17.32 18.98 -10.39
C PRO A 228 -17.60 19.80 -9.13
N GLU A 229 -18.64 20.63 -9.16
CA GLU A 229 -18.99 21.55 -8.07
C GLU A 229 -19.17 20.85 -6.71
N HIS A 230 -19.75 19.65 -6.70
CA HIS A 230 -19.96 18.90 -5.46
C HIS A 230 -18.64 18.45 -4.81
N VAL A 231 -17.60 18.17 -5.60
CA VAL A 231 -16.24 17.85 -5.12
C VAL A 231 -15.57 19.10 -4.57
N ARG A 232 -15.68 20.22 -5.30
CA ARG A 232 -15.14 21.53 -4.85
C ARG A 232 -15.74 21.95 -3.52
N THR A 233 -17.06 21.80 -3.36
CA THR A 233 -17.79 22.13 -2.14
C THR A 233 -17.22 21.39 -0.92
N VAL A 234 -16.88 20.10 -1.06
CA VAL A 234 -16.26 19.32 0.02
C VAL A 234 -14.86 19.82 0.32
N MET A 235 -14.00 20.03 -0.69
CA MET A 235 -12.66 20.57 -0.48
C MET A 235 -12.70 21.94 0.22
N GLU A 236 -13.58 22.84 -0.21
CA GLU A 236 -13.76 24.18 0.39
C GLU A 236 -14.22 24.10 1.85
N LYS A 237 -15.17 23.20 2.16
CA LYS A 237 -15.62 22.94 3.53
C LYS A 237 -14.45 22.61 4.46
N TYR A 238 -13.60 21.66 4.06
CA TYR A 238 -12.48 21.23 4.89
C TYR A 238 -11.34 22.24 4.92
N TYR A 239 -11.05 22.91 3.81
CA TYR A 239 -10.11 24.03 3.75
C TYR A 239 -10.49 25.13 4.76
N HIS A 240 -11.76 25.54 4.81
CA HIS A 240 -12.20 26.54 5.76
C HIS A 240 -12.15 26.05 7.21
N ALA A 241 -12.51 24.79 7.46
CA ALA A 241 -12.48 24.20 8.79
C ALA A 241 -11.06 24.16 9.39
N THR A 242 -10.03 23.90 8.58
CA THR A 242 -8.64 23.83 9.06
C THR A 242 -7.92 25.17 9.09
N HIS A 243 -8.31 26.15 8.27
CA HIS A 243 -7.66 27.47 8.23
C HIS A 243 -8.34 28.54 9.09
N ASN A 244 -9.60 28.34 9.46
CA ASN A 244 -10.33 29.19 10.40
C ASN A 244 -10.90 28.34 11.55
N PRO A 245 -10.04 27.78 12.43
CA PRO A 245 -10.53 27.08 13.60
C PRO A 245 -11.33 28.09 14.42
N THR A 246 -12.65 27.94 14.41
CA THR A 246 -13.53 28.81 15.17
C THR A 246 -13.16 28.57 16.63
N LEU A 247 -12.70 29.63 17.32
CA LEU A 247 -12.43 29.61 18.76
C LEU A 247 -13.70 29.11 19.47
N HIS A 248 -13.68 27.85 19.88
CA HIS A 248 -14.67 27.26 20.78
C HIS A 248 -14.04 27.03 22.15
#